data_AF-A0A965SV69-F1
#
_entry.id   AF-A0A965SV69-F1
#
_cell.length_a   1.000
_cell.length_b   1.000
_cell.length_c   1.000
_cell.angle_alpha   90.00
_cell.angle_beta   90.00
_cell.angle_gamma   90.00
#
_symmetry.space_group_name_H-M   'P 1'
#
loop_
_entity.id
_entity.type
_entity.pdbx_description
1 polymer ?
#
loop_
_entity_poly.entity_id
_entity_poly.type
_entity_poly.pdbx_seq_one_letter_code
_entity_poly.pdbx_strand_id
1 'polypeptide(L)'
;MSEQRNISNEGAEANWVVGLAIALAVGSLIAYYGLASESMIIRLSVLLGGFVVALGVIAITASGKRFLAYAKESFYEVKKVVWPTRKESSQMTLVVFAFVAVMAIFLWSADKLIEWLIFSVFLGWK
;
A
#
# COMPACT_ATOMS: atom_id res chain seq x y z
N MET A 1 37.70 -3.38 -19.49
CA MET A 1 36.80 -3.34 -20.67
C MET A 1 35.84 -4.55 -20.72
N SER A 2 36.23 -5.73 -20.21
CA SER A 2 35.35 -6.89 -20.01
C SER A 2 34.32 -6.70 -18.88
N GLU A 3 34.71 -6.09 -17.75
CA GLU A 3 33.80 -5.88 -16.61
C GLU A 3 32.59 -4.98 -16.95
N GLN A 4 32.79 -3.92 -17.73
CA GLN A 4 31.69 -3.04 -18.15
C GLN A 4 30.71 -3.73 -19.10
N ARG A 5 31.17 -4.69 -19.92
CA ARG A 5 30.31 -5.50 -20.80
C ARG A 5 29.44 -6.49 -20.02
N ASN A 6 29.96 -7.04 -18.92
CA ASN A 6 29.18 -7.94 -18.05
C ASN A 6 28.05 -7.19 -17.32
N ILE A 7 28.32 -5.98 -16.81
CA ILE A 7 27.32 -5.19 -16.09
C ILE A 7 26.17 -4.74 -17.02
N SER A 8 26.47 -4.39 -18.27
CA SER A 8 25.44 -4.04 -19.26
C SER A 8 24.60 -5.24 -19.69
N ASN A 9 25.22 -6.42 -19.88
CA ASN A 9 24.50 -7.64 -20.23
C ASN A 9 23.64 -8.13 -19.07
N GLU A 10 24.12 -8.14 -17.82
CA GLU A 10 23.29 -8.49 -16.66
C GLU A 10 22.07 -7.58 -16.51
N GLY A 11 22.23 -6.27 -16.76
CA GLY A 11 21.13 -5.31 -16.72
C GLY A 11 20.10 -5.53 -17.84
N ALA A 12 20.57 -5.79 -19.06
CA ALA A 12 19.70 -6.11 -20.19
C ALA A 12 18.95 -7.43 -19.96
N GLU A 13 19.66 -8.46 -19.50
CA GLU A 13 19.11 -9.77 -19.18
C GLU A 13 18.03 -9.70 -18.11
N ALA A 14 18.27 -8.93 -17.04
CA ALA A 14 17.28 -8.76 -15.99
C ALA A 14 16.02 -8.03 -16.46
N ASN A 15 16.14 -7.03 -17.34
CA ASN A 15 14.99 -6.23 -17.78
C ASN A 15 14.03 -7.03 -18.68
N TRP A 16 14.54 -7.84 -19.59
CA TRP A 16 13.66 -8.65 -20.46
C TRP A 16 13.05 -9.83 -19.70
N VAL A 17 13.77 -10.44 -18.75
CA VAL A 17 13.23 -11.52 -17.90
C VAL A 17 12.10 -11.01 -17.01
N VAL A 18 12.23 -9.80 -16.45
CA VAL A 18 11.15 -9.15 -15.71
C VAL A 18 9.95 -8.88 -16.62
N GLY A 19 10.18 -8.40 -17.85
CA GLY A 19 9.13 -8.25 -18.86
C GLY A 19 8.40 -9.57 -19.17
N LEU A 20 9.14 -10.68 -19.30
CA LEU A 20 8.57 -12.01 -19.52
C LEU A 20 7.73 -12.48 -18.33
N ALA A 21 8.20 -12.26 -17.10
CA ALA A 21 7.46 -12.63 -15.90
C ALA A 21 6.14 -11.84 -15.76
N ILE A 22 6.16 -10.54 -16.12
CA ILE A 22 4.93 -9.73 -16.18
C ILE A 22 3.99 -10.29 -17.26
N ALA A 23 4.51 -10.64 -18.44
CA ALA A 23 3.70 -11.25 -19.49
C ALA A 23 3.10 -12.59 -19.05
N LEU A 24 3.83 -13.42 -18.29
CA LEU A 24 3.32 -14.66 -17.71
C LEU A 24 2.22 -14.40 -16.66
N ALA A 25 2.38 -13.38 -15.81
CA ALA A 25 1.36 -12.98 -14.85
C ALA A 25 0.09 -12.50 -15.55
N VAL A 26 0.21 -11.67 -16.58
CA VAL A 26 -0.92 -11.22 -17.41
C VAL A 26 -1.53 -12.41 -18.17
N GLY A 27 -0.72 -13.31 -18.69
CA GLY A 27 -1.16 -14.55 -19.34
C GLY A 27 -1.97 -15.43 -18.39
N SER A 28 -1.58 -15.52 -17.11
CA SER A 28 -2.34 -16.24 -16.09
C SER A 28 -3.73 -15.62 -15.83
N LEU A 29 -3.83 -14.29 -15.91
CA LEU A 29 -5.09 -13.57 -15.78
C LEU A 29 -5.98 -13.77 -17.02
N ILE A 30 -5.39 -13.74 -18.22
CA ILE A 30 -6.10 -14.04 -19.47
C ILE A 30 -6.62 -15.49 -19.45
N ALA A 31 -5.80 -16.44 -19.03
CA ALA A 31 -6.21 -17.84 -18.88
C ALA A 31 -7.34 -18.01 -17.87
N TYR A 32 -7.31 -17.27 -16.75
CA TYR A 32 -8.41 -17.25 -15.78
C TYR A 32 -9.74 -16.81 -16.40
N TYR A 33 -9.74 -15.73 -17.20
CA TYR A 33 -10.96 -15.27 -17.87
C TYR A 33 -11.39 -16.17 -19.03
N GLY A 34 -10.44 -16.79 -19.75
CA GLY A 34 -10.75 -17.76 -20.81
C GLY A 34 -11.41 -19.03 -20.31
N LEU A 35 -11.08 -19.47 -19.08
CA LEU A 35 -11.69 -20.62 -18.40
C LEU A 35 -12.94 -20.21 -17.58
N ALA A 36 -13.69 -19.21 -18.03
CA ALA A 36 -14.90 -18.75 -17.34
C ALA A 36 -16.01 -19.82 -17.25
N SER A 37 -16.02 -20.79 -18.17
CA SER A 37 -16.98 -21.90 -18.21
C SER A 37 -16.62 -23.09 -17.31
N GLU A 38 -15.41 -23.12 -16.77
CA GLU A 38 -14.91 -24.22 -15.94
C GLU A 38 -15.22 -24.01 -14.45
N SER A 39 -15.06 -25.09 -13.67
CA SER A 39 -15.23 -25.02 -12.22
C SER A 39 -14.30 -23.99 -11.55
N MET A 40 -14.80 -23.32 -10.51
CA MET A 40 -14.06 -22.25 -9.81
C MET A 40 -12.68 -22.69 -9.31
N ILE A 41 -12.53 -23.95 -8.91
CA ILE A 41 -11.27 -24.52 -8.40
C ILE A 41 -10.20 -24.54 -9.50
N ILE A 42 -10.56 -25.00 -10.70
CA ILE A 42 -9.64 -25.07 -11.84
C ILE A 42 -9.20 -23.65 -12.22
N ARG A 43 -10.16 -22.71 -12.31
CA ARG A 43 -9.89 -21.31 -12.63
C ARG A 43 -8.89 -20.68 -11.66
N LEU A 44 -9.13 -20.85 -10.35
CA LEU A 44 -8.25 -20.30 -9.32
C LEU A 44 -6.86 -20.95 -9.32
N SER A 45 -6.79 -22.27 -9.57
CA SER A 45 -5.53 -22.99 -9.61
C SER A 45 -4.60 -22.51 -10.74
N VAL A 46 -5.15 -22.22 -11.93
CA VAL A 46 -4.39 -21.70 -13.06
C VAL A 46 -3.85 -20.30 -12.78
N LEU A 47 -4.67 -19.43 -12.16
CA LEU A 47 -4.25 -18.09 -11.79
C LEU A 47 -3.14 -18.14 -10.72
N LEU A 48 -3.36 -18.85 -9.62
CA LEU A 48 -2.37 -18.97 -8.55
C LEU A 48 -1.09 -19.65 -9.03
N GLY A 49 -1.21 -20.74 -9.80
CA GLY A 49 -0.08 -21.45 -10.38
C GLY A 49 0.74 -20.56 -11.30
N GLY A 50 0.10 -19.83 -12.22
CA GLY A 50 0.77 -18.90 -13.12
C GLY A 50 1.47 -17.75 -12.38
N PHE A 51 0.84 -17.22 -11.32
CA PHE A 51 1.43 -16.18 -10.49
C PHE A 51 2.65 -16.69 -9.70
N VAL A 52 2.57 -17.90 -9.14
CA VAL A 52 3.70 -18.54 -8.45
C VAL A 52 4.88 -18.74 -9.39
N VAL A 53 4.64 -19.19 -10.63
CA VAL A 53 5.69 -19.33 -11.64
C VAL A 53 6.31 -17.97 -11.98
N ALA A 54 5.49 -16.95 -12.22
CA ALA A 54 5.99 -15.59 -12.51
C ALA A 54 6.85 -15.04 -11.37
N LEU A 55 6.41 -15.21 -10.11
CA LEU A 55 7.18 -14.81 -8.93
C LEU A 55 8.48 -15.61 -8.79
N GLY A 56 8.46 -16.91 -9.08
CA GLY A 56 9.65 -17.76 -9.07
C GLY A 56 10.70 -17.29 -10.08
N VAL A 57 10.28 -16.96 -11.31
CA VAL A 57 11.15 -16.41 -12.36
C VAL A 57 11.81 -15.11 -11.91
N ILE A 58 11.04 -14.18 -11.34
CA ILE A 58 11.57 -12.90 -10.84
C ILE A 58 12.54 -13.15 -9.67
N ALA A 59 12.19 -14.01 -8.73
CA ALA A 59 12.99 -14.27 -7.52
C ALA A 59 14.38 -14.86 -7.80
N ILE A 60 14.52 -15.65 -8.87
CA ILE A 60 15.81 -16.27 -9.25
C ILE A 60 16.73 -15.27 -10.00
N THR A 61 16.15 -14.20 -10.57
CA THR A 61 16.86 -13.18 -11.36
C THR A 61 17.71 -12.26 -10.48
N ALA A 62 18.79 -11.69 -11.03
CA ALA A 62 19.67 -10.74 -10.31
C ALA A 62 18.91 -9.56 -9.68
N SER A 63 17.97 -8.94 -10.41
CA SER A 63 17.11 -7.87 -9.89
C SER A 63 16.19 -8.34 -8.75
N GLY A 64 15.62 -9.55 -8.85
CA GLY A 64 14.77 -10.10 -7.79
C GLY A 64 15.55 -10.42 -6.53
N LYS A 65 16.75 -11.00 -6.65
CA LYS A 65 17.65 -11.24 -5.51
C LYS A 65 18.05 -9.95 -4.81
N ARG A 66 18.35 -8.88 -5.56
CA ARG A 66 18.60 -7.54 -5.01
C ARG A 66 17.40 -7.02 -4.24
N PHE A 67 16.20 -7.10 -4.82
CA PHE A 67 14.96 -6.69 -4.14
C PHE A 67 14.71 -7.49 -2.86
N LEU A 68 14.90 -8.81 -2.87
CA LEU A 68 14.76 -9.65 -1.66
C LEU A 68 15.77 -9.26 -0.57
N ALA A 69 17.02 -8.95 -0.95
CA ALA A 69 18.02 -8.46 -0.01
C ALA A 69 17.60 -7.12 0.60
N TYR A 70 17.17 -6.15 -0.23
CA TYR A 70 16.65 -4.85 0.24
C TYR A 70 15.42 -4.99 1.15
N ALA A 71 14.48 -5.87 0.81
CA ALA A 71 13.31 -6.14 1.65
C ALA A 71 13.75 -6.68 3.02
N LYS A 72 14.69 -7.62 3.05
CA LYS A 72 15.24 -8.18 4.28
C LYS A 72 15.94 -7.12 5.13
N GLU A 73 16.75 -6.27 4.52
CA GLU A 73 17.39 -5.12 5.18
C GLU A 73 16.36 -4.14 5.75
N SER A 74 15.31 -3.84 4.99
CA SER A 74 14.21 -2.97 5.43
C SER A 74 13.50 -3.55 6.67
N PHE A 75 13.27 -4.87 6.70
CA PHE A 75 12.70 -5.53 7.88
C PHE A 75 13.63 -5.46 9.10
N TYR A 76 14.94 -5.56 8.90
CA TYR A 76 15.88 -5.37 10.01
C TYR A 76 15.86 -3.93 10.53
N GLU A 77 15.70 -2.94 9.65
CA GLU A 77 15.58 -1.54 10.06
C GLU A 77 14.27 -1.25 10.80
N VAL A 78 13.15 -1.81 10.32
CA VAL A 78 11.85 -1.71 11.01
C VAL A 78 11.92 -2.31 12.42
N LYS A 79 12.72 -3.35 12.64
CA LYS A 79 12.94 -3.90 13.98
C LYS A 79 13.71 -2.97 14.92
N LYS A 80 14.46 -1.99 14.38
CA LYS A 80 15.12 -0.96 15.19
C LYS A 80 14.17 0.19 15.56
N VAL A 81 13.00 0.27 14.93
CA VAL A 81 11.98 1.24 15.30
C VAL A 81 11.46 0.87 16.68
N VAL A 82 11.81 1.70 17.67
CA VAL A 82 11.27 1.60 19.01
C VAL A 82 9.83 2.08 18.95
N TRP A 83 8.90 1.13 18.89
CA TRP A 83 7.49 1.44 18.92
C TRP A 83 7.14 1.98 20.31
N PRO A 84 6.40 3.11 20.37
CA PRO A 84 5.97 3.68 21.63
C PRO A 84 5.18 2.66 22.44
N THR A 85 5.30 2.74 23.76
CA THR A 85 4.54 1.83 24.62
C THR A 85 3.04 2.06 24.44
N ARG A 86 2.20 1.05 24.71
CA ARG A 86 0.73 1.22 24.60
C ARG A 86 0.21 2.42 25.40
N LYS A 87 0.86 2.75 26.52
CA LYS A 87 0.54 3.91 27.34
C LYS A 87 0.84 5.22 26.61
N GLU A 88 2.00 5.34 25.98
CA GLU A 88 2.39 6.53 25.20
C GLU A 88 1.49 6.73 23.97
N SER A 89 1.21 5.66 23.21
CA SER A 89 0.32 5.73 22.06
C SER A 89 -1.09 6.18 22.46
N SER A 90 -1.66 5.55 23.50
CA SER A 90 -2.99 5.93 24.01
C SER A 90 -3.02 7.34 24.59
N GLN A 91 -1.95 7.79 25.25
CA GLN A 91 -1.85 9.15 25.76
C GLN A 91 -1.85 10.17 24.61
N MET A 92 -1.07 9.94 23.56
CA MET A 92 -1.06 10.83 22.39
C MET A 92 -2.43 10.86 21.70
N THR A 93 -3.10 9.70 21.57
CA THR A 93 -4.48 9.66 21.06
C THR A 93 -5.41 10.47 21.94
N LEU A 94 -5.39 10.28 23.26
CA LEU A 94 -6.27 10.99 24.20
C LEU A 94 -6.06 12.50 24.13
N VAL A 95 -4.81 12.96 24.03
CA VAL A 95 -4.48 14.38 23.83
C VAL A 95 -5.13 14.92 22.56
N VAL A 96 -5.05 14.20 21.44
CA VAL A 96 -5.72 14.60 20.19
C VAL A 96 -7.24 14.63 20.34
N PHE A 97 -7.83 13.62 21.00
CA PHE A 97 -9.27 13.59 21.27
C PHE A 97 -9.73 14.77 22.14
N ALA A 98 -8.98 15.11 23.18
CA ALA A 98 -9.27 16.27 24.02
C ALA A 98 -9.20 17.58 23.21
N PHE A 99 -8.18 17.73 22.36
CA PHE A 99 -8.04 18.88 21.47
C PHE A 99 -9.23 19.01 20.51
N VAL A 100 -9.62 17.92 19.84
CA VAL A 100 -10.77 17.93 18.92
C VAL A 100 -12.08 18.20 19.66
N ALA A 101 -12.27 17.66 20.87
CA ALA A 101 -13.46 17.93 21.68
C ALA A 101 -13.59 19.41 22.05
N VAL A 102 -12.48 20.06 22.44
CA VAL A 102 -12.46 21.50 22.71
C VAL A 102 -12.82 22.30 21.46
N MET A 103 -12.23 21.95 20.31
CA MET A 103 -12.56 22.61 19.05
C MET A 103 -14.01 22.42 18.64
N ALA A 104 -14.57 21.22 18.85
CA ALA A 104 -15.97 20.93 18.57
C ALA A 104 -16.91 21.79 19.43
N ILE A 105 -16.63 21.92 20.73
CA ILE A 105 -17.41 22.78 21.63
C ILE A 105 -17.28 24.25 21.24
N PHE A 106 -16.07 24.71 20.90
CA PHE A 106 -15.82 26.08 20.47
C PHE A 106 -16.59 26.41 19.19
N LEU A 107 -16.49 25.58 18.16
CA LEU A 107 -17.21 25.76 16.90
C LEU A 107 -18.72 25.72 17.14
N TRP A 108 -19.21 24.70 17.85
CA TRP A 108 -20.64 24.61 18.18
C TRP A 108 -21.16 25.86 18.90
N SER A 109 -20.38 26.43 19.82
CA SER A 109 -20.73 27.67 20.52
C SER A 109 -20.74 28.87 19.58
N ALA A 110 -19.76 28.97 18.67
CA ALA A 110 -19.70 30.01 17.67
C ALA A 110 -20.88 29.91 16.69
N ASP A 111 -21.20 28.71 16.21
CA ASP A 111 -22.36 28.44 15.36
C ASP A 111 -23.66 28.91 16.04
N LYS A 112 -23.84 28.59 17.32
CA LYS A 112 -25.02 29.03 18.10
C LYS A 112 -25.07 30.52 18.34
N LEU A 113 -23.93 31.16 18.57
CA LEU A 113 -23.84 32.61 18.74
C LEU A 113 -24.17 33.33 17.42
N ILE A 114 -23.66 32.82 16.30
CA ILE A 114 -23.95 33.35 14.96
C ILE A 114 -25.43 33.14 14.63
N GLU A 115 -25.97 31.94 14.88
CA GLU A 115 -27.40 31.64 14.73
C GLU A 115 -28.26 32.65 15.50
N TRP A 116 -27.96 32.86 16.79
CA TRP A 116 -28.66 33.83 17.63
C TRP A 116 -28.55 35.26 17.10
N LEU A 117 -27.35 35.72 16.75
CA LEU A 117 -27.13 37.06 16.20
C LEU A 117 -27.92 37.28 14.91
N ILE A 118 -27.86 36.32 13.99
CA ILE A 118 -28.59 36.40 12.71
C ILE A 118 -30.10 36.43 12.98
N PHE A 119 -30.65 35.54 13.80
CA PHE A 119 -32.08 35.56 14.11
C PHE A 119 -32.51 36.86 14.79
N SER A 120 -31.70 37.41 15.71
CA SER A 120 -32.00 38.67 16.41
C SER A 120 -31.96 39.90 15.50
N VAL A 121 -30.99 39.96 14.56
CA VAL A 121 -30.75 41.14 13.72
C VAL A 121 -31.56 41.10 12.43
N PHE A 122 -31.61 39.94 11.77
CA PHE A 122 -32.26 39.79 10.45
C PHE A 122 -33.73 39.40 10.54
N LEU A 123 -34.12 38.53 11.48
CA LEU A 123 -35.48 37.98 11.50
C LEU A 123 -36.42 38.69 12.47
N GLY A 124 -35.90 39.53 13.38
CA GLY A 124 -36.67 40.58 14.07
C GLY A 124 -38.02 40.17 14.66
N TRP A 125 -38.23 38.91 15.03
CA TRP A 125 -39.49 38.44 15.59
C TRP A 125 -39.27 37.93 17.01
N LYS A 126 -39.57 38.86 17.93
CA LYS A 126 -39.65 38.79 19.39
C LYS A 126 -38.34 38.70 20.16
#